data_AF-A0A959TH01-F1
#
_entry.id   AF-A0A959TH01-F1
#
_cell.length_a   1.000
_cell.length_b   1.000
_cell.length_c   1.000
_cell.angle_alpha   90.00
_cell.angle_beta   90.00
_cell.angle_gamma   90.00
#
_symmetry.space_group_name_H-M   'P 1'
#
loop_
_entity.id
_entity.type
_entity.pdbx_description
1 polymer ?
#
loop_
_entity_poly.entity_id
_entity_poly.type
_entity_poly.pdbx_seq_one_letter_code
_entity_poly.pdbx_strand_id
1 'polypeptide(L)' 'MATWTAVAERLPPDGERVLCYLPDNQVYLPGKSGAMEQRSVVVLRFMRDWFLKNPSKTGKATGDHFWLG' A
#
# COMPACT_ATOMS: atom_id res chain seq x y z
N MET A 1 -6.40 -21.91 9.71
CA MET A 1 -6.86 -21.19 8.49
C MET A 1 -6.70 -19.71 8.75
N ALA A 2 -6.15 -18.94 7.81
CA ALA A 2 -6.05 -17.49 7.97
C ALA A 2 -7.43 -16.87 7.68
N THR A 3 -8.05 -16.30 8.72
CA THR A 3 -9.33 -15.59 8.58
C THR A 3 -9.07 -14.19 8.04
N TRP A 4 -9.62 -13.89 6.87
CA TRP A 4 -9.59 -12.53 6.31
C TRP A 4 -10.41 -11.61 7.22
N THR A 5 -9.81 -10.51 7.68
CA THR A 5 -10.50 -9.46 8.45
C THR A 5 -10.83 -8.31 7.52
N ALA A 6 -12.07 -7.84 7.50
CA ALA A 6 -12.42 -6.67 6.71
C ALA A 6 -11.74 -5.42 7.29
N VAL A 7 -11.19 -4.56 6.43
CA VAL A 7 -10.53 -3.31 6.85
C VAL A 7 -11.50 -2.40 7.62
N ALA A 8 -12.80 -2.47 7.30
CA ALA A 8 -13.86 -1.77 8.01
C ALA A 8 -14.08 -2.27 9.45
N GLU A 9 -13.70 -3.51 9.76
CA GLU A 9 -13.77 -4.07 11.11
C GLU A 9 -12.49 -3.80 11.89
N ARG A 10 -11.34 -4.02 11.26
CA ARG A 10 -10.04 -3.86 11.90
C ARG A 10 -8.92 -3.65 10.88
N LEU A 11 -8.09 -2.65 11.14
CA LEU A 11 -6.86 -2.40 10.39
C LEU A 11 -5.77 -3.43 10.72
N PRO A 12 -4.86 -3.72 9.76
CA PRO A 12 -3.71 -4.56 10.04
C PRO A 12 -2.83 -4.04 11.19
N PRO A 13 -2.09 -4.90 11.88
CA PRO A 13 -0.94 -4.53 12.71
C PRO A 13 0.09 -3.68 11.97
N ASP A 14 0.77 -2.80 12.73
CA ASP A 14 1.85 -1.97 12.18
C ASP A 14 2.98 -2.86 11.63
N GLY A 15 3.38 -2.61 10.39
CA GLY A 15 4.39 -3.39 9.67
C GLY A 15 3.90 -4.67 9.01
N GLU A 16 2.61 -5.02 9.10
CA GLU A 16 2.09 -6.26 8.48
C GLU A 16 2.07 -6.17 6.95
N ARG A 17 2.42 -7.29 6.29
CA ARG A 17 2.31 -7.43 4.84
C ARG A 17 0.91 -7.85 4.45
N VAL A 18 0.32 -7.12 3.52
CA VAL A 18 -1.05 -7.34 3.03
C VAL A 18 -1.06 -7.50 1.52
N LEU A 19 -2.03 -8.25 1.02
CA LEU A 19 -2.38 -8.26 -0.40
C LEU A 19 -3.32 -7.09 -0.68
N CYS A 20 -2.95 -6.24 -1.63
CA CYS A 20 -3.75 -5.12 -2.08
C CYS A 20 -4.20 -5.34 -3.52
N TYR A 21 -5.50 -5.19 -3.77
CA TYR A 21 -6.07 -5.22 -5.11
C TYR A 21 -6.23 -3.79 -5.64
N LEU A 22 -5.52 -3.48 -6.72
CA LEU A 22 -5.52 -2.20 -7.41
C LEU A 22 -5.91 -2.46 -8.87
N PRO A 23 -7.17 -2.21 -9.29
CA PRO A 23 -7.68 -2.71 -10.56
C PRO A 23 -6.83 -2.28 -11.77
N ASP A 24 -6.39 -1.01 -11.79
CA ASP A 24 -5.67 -0.42 -12.91
C ASP A 24 -4.18 -0.19 -12.64
N ASN A 25 -3.56 -0.98 -11.76
CA ASN A 25 -2.16 -0.81 -11.43
C ASN A 25 -1.24 -1.24 -12.59
N GLN A 26 -0.56 -0.27 -13.19
CA GLN A 26 0.43 -0.46 -14.25
C GLN A 26 1.84 -0.30 -13.71
N VAL A 27 2.71 -1.26 -14.00
CA VAL A 27 4.10 -1.28 -13.53
C VAL A 27 5.03 -1.27 -14.73
N TYR A 28 6.06 -0.42 -14.68
CA TYR A 28 7.10 -0.41 -15.70
C TYR A 28 7.92 -1.70 -15.66
N LEU A 29 8.10 -2.29 -16.82
CA LEU A 29 9.01 -3.41 -16.99
C LEU A 29 10.45 -2.92 -16.97
N PRO A 30 11.39 -3.69 -16.39
CA PRO A 30 12.81 -3.38 -16.47
C PRO A 30 13.27 -3.26 -17.93
N GLY A 31 13.96 -2.16 -18.26
CA GLY A 31 14.52 -1.94 -19.59
C GLY A 31 14.39 -0.49 -20.06
N LYS A 32 14.80 -0.23 -21.31
CA LYS A 32 14.71 1.09 -21.96
C LYS A 32 13.49 1.25 -22.86
N SER A 33 12.64 0.23 -22.97
CA SER A 33 11.48 0.22 -23.86
C SER A 33 10.31 1.08 -23.35
N GLY A 34 10.28 1.39 -22.06
CA GLY A 34 9.11 2.04 -21.43
C GLY A 34 7.88 1.14 -21.38
N ALA A 35 8.03 -0.16 -21.64
CA ALA A 35 6.92 -1.12 -21.61
C ALA A 35 6.33 -1.21 -20.19
N MET A 36 5.03 -1.43 -20.13
CA MET A 36 4.28 -1.59 -18.88
C MET A 36 3.52 -2.92 -18.89
N GLU A 37 3.27 -3.46 -17.71
CA GLU A 37 2.34 -4.56 -17.49
C GLU A 37 1.27 -4.18 -16.47
N GLN A 38 0.08 -4.77 -16.60
CA GLN A 38 -0.93 -4.68 -15.55
C GLN A 38 -0.65 -5.69 -14.44
N ARG A 39 -0.62 -5.20 -13.21
CA ARG A 39 -0.40 -6.01 -12.02
C ARG A 39 -1.40 -5.62 -10.94
N SER A 40 -2.60 -6.17 -11.03
CA SER A 40 -3.70 -5.74 -10.16
C SER A 40 -3.59 -6.22 -8.71
N VAL A 41 -2.66 -7.13 -8.40
CA VAL A 41 -2.38 -7.58 -7.03
C VAL A 41 -0.95 -7.24 -6.67
N VAL A 42 -0.78 -6.46 -5.60
CA VAL A 42 0.54 -6.09 -5.06
C VAL A 42 0.61 -6.42 -3.57
N VAL A 43 1.82 -6.70 -3.10
CA VAL A 43 2.10 -6.88 -1.67
C VAL A 43 2.52 -5.53 -1.12
N LEU A 44 1.74 -4.98 -0.19
CA LEU A 44 2.07 -3.75 0.51
C LEU A 44 2.37 -4.03 1.97
N ARG A 45 3.02 -3.08 2.65
CA ARG A 45 3.19 -3.07 4.10
C ARG A 45 2.34 -1.96 4.70
N PHE A 46 1.50 -2.32 5.69
CA PHE A 46 0.73 -1.34 6.43
C PHE A 46 1.62 -0.62 7.45
N MET A 47 1.63 0.70 7.43
CA MET A 47 2.38 1.54 8.36
C MET A 47 1.39 2.40 9.15
N ARG A 48 1.16 2.03 10.41
CA ARG A 48 0.21 2.71 11.30
C ARG A 48 0.81 4.03 11.76
N ASP A 49 -0.02 5.08 11.70
CA ASP A 49 0.29 6.45 12.13
C ASP A 49 1.57 7.01 11.50
N TRP A 50 1.93 6.53 10.30
CA TRP A 50 3.19 6.88 9.66
C TRP A 50 3.33 8.38 9.48
N PHE A 51 2.26 9.05 9.07
CA PHE A 51 2.28 10.48 8.81
C PHE A 51 2.24 11.32 10.09
N LEU A 52 1.63 10.80 11.17
CA LEU A 52 1.73 11.40 12.50
C LEU A 52 3.17 11.35 13.04
N LYS A 53 3.87 10.24 12.79
CA LYS A 53 5.28 10.04 13.15
C LYS A 53 6.26 10.82 12.25
N ASN A 54 5.82 11.21 11.04
CA ASN A 54 6.67 11.86 10.02
C ASN A 54 6.02 13.14 9.46
N PRO A 55 5.82 14.19 10.27
CA PRO A 55 5.10 15.40 9.87
C PRO A 55 5.84 16.24 8.80
N SER A 56 7.13 15.99 8.54
CA SER A 56 7.83 16.62 7.41
C SER A 56 7.48 16.00 6.05
N LYS A 57 6.79 14.85 6.05
CA LYS A 57 6.37 14.11 4.85
C LYS A 57 4.88 14.30 4.51
N THR A 58 4.16 15.11 5.27
CA THR A 58 2.72 15.36 5.14
C THR A 58 2.39 16.63 4.37
N GLY A 59 3.12 16.97 3.31
CA GLY A 59 2.88 18.19 2.50
C GLY A 59 1.46 18.36 1.92
N LYS A 60 0.51 17.46 2.25
CA LYS A 60 -0.94 17.50 2.02
C LYS A 60 -1.66 16.82 3.20
N ALA A 61 -2.96 17.10 3.35
CA ALA A 61 -3.83 16.33 4.26
C ALA A 61 -4.01 14.89 3.74
N THR A 62 -3.11 14.01 4.16
CA THR A 62 -3.18 12.56 3.94
C THR A 62 -3.77 11.91 5.18
N GLY A 63 -4.46 10.78 5.02
CA GLY A 63 -4.88 9.98 6.18
C GLY A 63 -3.69 9.58 7.06
N ASP A 64 -3.95 9.18 8.31
CA ASP A 64 -2.90 8.95 9.31
C ASP A 64 -1.94 7.80 8.96
N HIS A 65 -2.42 6.84 8.16
CA HIS A 65 -1.71 5.60 7.84
C HIS A 65 -1.10 5.64 6.44
N PHE A 66 -0.10 4.78 6.21
CA PHE A 66 0.55 4.66 4.92
C PHE A 66 0.64 3.21 4.45
N TRP A 67 0.43 2.98 3.15
CA TRP A 67 0.62 1.69 2.49
C TRP A 67 1.90 1.75 1.67
N LEU A 68 2.91 0.99 2.08
CA LEU A 68 4.24 1.04 1.46
C LEU A 68 4.44 -0.14 0.51
N GLY A 69 4.79 0.13 -0.74
CA GLY A 69 5.20 -0.86 -1.75
C GLY A 69 5.48 -0.23 -3.11
#